data_AF-A0A285TA58-F1
#
_entry.id   AF-A0A285TA58-F1
#
_cell.length_a   1.000
_cell.length_b   1.000
_cell.length_c   1.000
_cell.angle_alpha   90.00
_cell.angle_beta   90.00
_cell.angle_gamma   90.00
#
_symmetry.space_group_name_H-M   'P 1'
#
loop_
_entity.id
_entity.type
_entity.pdbx_description
1 polymer ?
#
loop_
_entity_poly.entity_id
_entity_poly.type
_entity_poly.pdbx_seq_one_letter_code
_entity_poly.pdbx_strand_id
1 'polypeptide(L)' 'MDLYNVTGIGGLLLLVLDLWALISVLGSGNSTGNKLLWVLLILFLPLLGFILWLLAGPRSRGRAV' A
#
# COMPACT_ATOMS: atom_id res chain seq x y z
N MET A 1 -26.42 -20.20 12.35
CA MET A 1 -25.78 -18.89 12.58
C MET A 1 -24.48 -18.92 11.80
N ASP A 2 -24.60 -18.99 10.48
CA ASP A 2 -23.49 -19.17 9.56
C ASP A 2 -23.04 -17.77 9.13
N LEU A 3 -22.50 -17.04 10.10
CA LEU A 3 -21.97 -15.71 9.87
C LEU A 3 -20.69 -15.87 9.05
N TYR A 4 -20.87 -15.89 7.73
CA TYR A 4 -20.05 -15.14 6.77
C TYR A 4 -18.54 -15.40 6.90
N ASN A 5 -17.99 -16.17 5.95
CA ASN A 5 -16.55 -16.34 5.72
C ASN A 5 -15.88 -15.00 5.35
N VAL A 6 -15.69 -14.10 6.32
CA VAL A 6 -15.13 -12.75 6.14
C VAL A 6 -13.62 -12.77 5.89
N THR A 7 -12.98 -13.91 6.09
CA THR A 7 -11.53 -14.11 5.95
C THR A 7 -11.16 -14.84 4.67
N GLY A 8 -12.03 -14.80 3.64
CA GLY A 8 -11.72 -15.22 2.27
C GLY A 8 -11.21 -14.07 1.40
N ILE A 9 -10.92 -14.36 0.13
CA ILE A 9 -10.54 -13.51 -1.03
C ILE A 9 -10.31 -12.01 -0.80
N GLY A 10 -11.23 -11.25 -0.18
CA GLY A 10 -11.05 -9.83 0.14
C GLY A 10 -9.78 -9.52 0.94
N GLY A 11 -9.41 -10.37 1.92
CA GLY A 11 -8.15 -10.22 2.65
C GLY A 11 -6.92 -10.46 1.79
N LEU A 12 -6.98 -11.42 0.85
CA LEU A 12 -5.92 -11.69 -0.11
C LEU A 12 -5.76 -10.55 -1.13
N LEU A 13 -6.87 -9.97 -1.58
CA LEU A 13 -6.85 -8.79 -2.44
C LEU A 13 -6.19 -7.61 -1.73
N LEU A 14 -6.57 -7.33 -0.48
CA LEU A 14 -5.93 -6.29 0.33
C LEU A 14 -4.43 -6.52 0.47
N LEU A 15 -4.00 -7.75 0.76
CA LEU A 15 -2.59 -8.09 0.84
C LEU A 15 -1.84 -7.84 -0.48
N VAL A 16 -2.41 -8.22 -1.62
CA VAL A 16 -1.81 -7.96 -2.94
C VAL A 16 -1.70 -6.46 -3.22
N LEU A 17 -2.74 -5.69 -2.85
CA LEU A 17 -2.77 -4.24 -2.99
C LEU A 17 -1.72 -3.56 -2.09
N ASP A 18 -1.55 -4.02 -0.85
CA ASP A 18 -0.52 -3.54 0.07
C ASP A 18 0.89 -3.81 -0.47
N LEU A 19 1.14 -5.00 -1.02
CA LEU A 19 2.42 -5.32 -1.67
C LEU A 19 2.69 -4.39 -2.86
N TRP A 20 1.69 -4.13 -3.68
CA TRP A 20 1.82 -3.20 -4.80
C TRP A 20 2.15 -1.77 -4.34
N ALA A 21 1.46 -1.30 -3.30
CA ALA A 21 1.73 0.00 -2.70
C ALA A 21 3.15 0.09 -2.12
N LEU A 22 3.60 -0.94 -1.40
CA LEU A 22 4.96 -1.02 -0.86
C LEU A 22 6.02 -0.99 -1.97
N ILE A 23 5.85 -1.78 -3.03
CA ILE A 23 6.79 -1.78 -4.17
C ILE A 23 6.86 -0.39 -4.81
N SER A 24 5.73 0.30 -4.98
CA SER A 24 5.72 1.67 -5.50
C SER A 24 6.40 2.67 -4.57
N VAL A 25 6.21 2.55 -3.25
CA VAL A 25 6.88 3.43 -2.27
C VAL A 25 8.38 3.21 -2.30
N LEU A 26 8.83 1.95 -2.30
CA LEU A 26 10.25 1.60 -2.34
C LEU A 26 10.92 2.05 -3.65
N GLY A 27 10.23 1.91 -4.78
CA GLY A 27 10.67 2.36 -6.10
C GLY A 27 10.47 3.85 -6.38
N SER A 28 9.96 4.64 -5.42
CA SER A 28 9.81 6.08 -5.57
C SER A 28 11.13 6.83 -5.43
N GLY A 29 11.21 8.03 -6.01
CA GLY A 29 12.36 8.94 -5.86
C GLY A 29 12.39 9.73 -4.55
N ASN A 30 11.53 9.40 -3.58
CA ASN A 30 11.43 10.14 -2.32
C ASN A 30 12.57 9.79 -1.35
N SER A 31 12.77 10.67 -0.35
CA SER A 31 13.74 10.45 0.73
C SER A 31 13.43 9.19 1.56
N THR A 32 14.45 8.60 2.17
CA THR A 32 14.33 7.39 3.00
C THR A 32 13.32 7.56 4.14
N GLY A 33 13.32 8.71 4.83
CA GLY A 33 12.37 8.98 5.91
C GLY A 33 10.92 9.01 5.44
N ASN A 34 10.66 9.60 4.27
CA ASN A 34 9.31 9.60 3.70
C ASN A 34 8.88 8.21 3.25
N LYS A 35 9.79 7.40 2.68
CA LYS A 35 9.49 5.99 2.35
C LYS A 35 9.11 5.21 3.59
N LEU A 36 9.89 5.35 4.67
CA LEU A 36 9.61 4.70 5.95
C LEU A 36 8.24 5.10 6.52
N LEU A 37 7.89 6.39 6.49
CA LEU A 37 6.58 6.87 6.93
C LEU A 37 5.44 6.19 6.17
N TRP A 38 5.52 6.12 4.84
CA TRP A 38 4.50 5.47 4.02
C TRP A 38 4.43 3.96 4.22
N VAL A 39 5.57 3.29 4.35
CA VAL A 39 5.63 1.85 4.66
C VAL A 39 4.95 1.57 6.00
N LEU A 40 5.28 2.33 7.05
CA LEU A 40 4.65 2.18 8.37
C LEU A 40 3.15 2.43 8.29
N LEU A 41 2.73 3.50 7.60
CA LEU A 41 1.31 3.84 7.44
C LEU A 41 0.51 2.68 6.81
N ILE A 42 1.02 2.10 5.71
CA ILE A 42 0.36 0.98 5.02
C ILE A 42 0.38 -0.28 5.91
N LEU A 43 1.48 -0.58 6.59
CA LEU A 43 1.61 -1.81 7.38
C LEU A 43 0.71 -1.81 8.63
N PHE A 44 0.60 -0.67 9.33
CA PHE A 44 -0.22 -0.57 10.54
C PHE A 44 -1.71 -0.35 10.23
N LEU A 45 -2.02 0.30 9.11
CA LEU A 45 -3.38 0.54 8.66
C LEU A 45 -3.51 0.05 7.21
N PRO A 46 -3.69 -1.26 6.95
CA PRO A 46 -3.67 -1.79 5.59
C PRO A 46 -4.75 -1.15 4.69
N LEU A 47 -6.02 -1.21 5.10
CA LEU A 47 -7.10 -0.64 4.31
C LEU A 47 -6.99 0.89 4.16
N LEU A 48 -6.81 1.63 5.26
CA LEU A 48 -6.75 3.09 5.22
C LEU A 48 -5.45 3.61 4.63
N GLY A 49 -4.32 3.00 4.97
CA GLY A 49 -3.00 3.32 4.45
C GLY A 49 -2.91 3.07 2.95
N PHE A 50 -3.51 1.99 2.45
CA PHE A 50 -3.65 1.76 1.01
C PHE A 50 -4.48 2.85 0.33
N ILE A 51 -5.65 3.21 0.89
CA ILE A 51 -6.51 4.29 0.35
C ILE A 51 -5.76 5.64 0.35
N LEU A 52 -5.08 6.00 1.43
CA LEU A 52 -4.30 7.23 1.52
C LEU A 52 -3.14 7.22 0.51
N TRP A 53 -2.50 6.07 0.33
CA TRP A 53 -1.44 5.91 -0.65
C TRP A 53 -1.97 6.01 -2.10
N LEU A 54 -3.20 5.58 -2.39
CA LEU A 54 -3.80 5.82 -3.70
C LEU A 54 -3.94 7.32 -4.01
N LEU A 55 -4.30 8.12 -3.01
CA LEU A 55 -4.55 9.55 -3.17
C LEU A 55 -3.27 10.39 -3.17
N ALA A 56 -2.33 10.09 -2.27
CA ALA A 56 -1.16 10.93 -2.01
C ALA A 56 0.17 10.14 -1.92
N GLY A 57 0.12 8.85 -2.22
CA GLY A 57 1.28 7.98 -2.12
C GLY A 57 2.39 8.32 -3.11
N PRO A 58 3.66 8.14 -2.72
CA PRO A 58 4.78 8.45 -3.57
C PRO A 58 4.80 7.51 -4.77
N ARG A 59 4.80 8.10 -5.97
CA ARG A 59 4.81 7.39 -7.25
C ARG A 59 6.25 7.22 -7.75
N SER A 60 6.53 6.10 -8.41
CA SER A 60 7.78 5.93 -9.13
C SER A 60 7.86 6.98 -10.25
N ARG A 61 8.97 7.71 -10.32
CA ARG A 61 9.17 8.70 -11.37
C ARG A 61 9.52 7.93 -12.65
N GLY A 62 8.57 7.85 -13.57
CA GLY A 62 8.82 7.27 -14.90
C GLY A 62 10.02 7.99 -15.52
N ARG A 63 11.01 7.21 -16.00
CA ARG A 63 12.11 7.78 -16.76
C ARG A 63 11.52 8.44 -18.01
N ALA A 64 11.64 9.77 -18.11
CA ALA A 64 11.50 10.43 -19.38
C ALA A 64 12.67 9.95 -20.24
N VAL A 65 12.38 9.11 -21.23
CA VAL A 65 13.29 8.74 -22.32
C VAL A 65 13.25 9.80 -23.40
#